data_AF-A0A7S3AYU7-F1
#
_entry.id   AF-A0A7S3AYU7-F1
#
_cell.length_a   1.000
_cell.length_b   1.000
_cell.length_c   1.000
_cell.angle_alpha   90.00
_cell.angle_beta   90.00
_cell.angle_gamma   90.00
#
_symmetry.space_group_name_H-M   'P 1'
#
loop_
_entity.id
_entity.type
_entity.pdbx_description
1 polymer ?
#
loop_
_entity_poly.entity_id
_entity_poly.type
_entity_poly.pdbx_seq_one_letter_code
_entity_poly.pdbx_strand_id
1 'polypeptide(L)'
;VTSIRCGNGADAGGHCHPECEWEDMKFDPDIPYPGDGCGGNSWSPQHVGMFLERVNAYHQKRDRSFYNEFIVDGIRWAANMPRTVEAIFEVGGDEGKIEEGRAIIRDMAKAYHFTPERLPLLSFDVTNWEKPFSLTP
;
A
#
# COMPACT_ATOMS: atom_id res chain seq x y z
N VAL A 1 -15.63 4.84 -3.53
CA VAL A 1 -15.71 4.26 -2.16
C VAL A 1 -14.49 3.41 -2.01
N THR A 2 -13.53 3.79 -1.18
CA THR A 2 -12.28 3.05 -0.99
C THR A 2 -12.58 1.65 -0.42
N SER A 3 -11.97 0.64 -1.01
CA SER A 3 -12.13 -0.78 -0.65
C SER A 3 -11.33 -1.20 0.59
N ILE A 4 -10.40 -0.35 1.01
CA ILE A 4 -9.56 -0.52 2.20
C ILE A 4 -10.35 -0.05 3.42
N ARG A 5 -10.53 -0.94 4.40
CA ARG A 5 -11.23 -0.63 5.66
C ARG A 5 -10.29 -0.15 6.76
N CYS A 6 -9.07 -0.69 6.79
CA CYS A 6 -8.07 -0.38 7.80
C CYS A 6 -6.68 -0.90 7.36
N GLY A 7 -5.64 -0.58 8.13
CA GLY A 7 -4.36 -1.30 8.08
C GLY A 7 -3.49 -1.11 9.33
N ASN A 8 -2.40 -1.85 9.43
CA ASN A 8 -1.47 -1.88 10.55
C ASN A 8 -0.03 -1.66 10.08
N GLY A 9 0.77 -1.01 10.94
CA GLY A 9 2.17 -0.64 10.67
C GLY A 9 3.22 -1.57 11.28
N ALA A 10 2.80 -2.77 11.68
CA ALA A 10 3.63 -3.81 12.23
C ALA A 10 3.16 -5.15 11.64
N ASP A 11 4.05 -6.15 11.63
CA ASP A 11 3.93 -7.52 11.11
C ASP A 11 2.67 -8.27 11.64
N ALA A 12 1.50 -7.77 11.28
CA ALA A 12 0.21 -8.06 11.88
C ALA A 12 -0.75 -8.46 10.76
N GLY A 13 -0.65 -9.74 10.38
CA GLY A 13 -1.78 -10.64 10.09
C GLY A 13 -2.89 -10.22 9.14
N GLY A 14 -2.79 -9.10 8.41
CA GLY A 14 -3.80 -8.62 7.47
C GLY A 14 -5.23 -8.62 8.04
N HIS A 15 -5.42 -8.23 9.30
CA HIS A 15 -6.74 -8.18 9.93
C HIS A 15 -6.99 -6.82 10.57
N CYS A 16 -8.22 -6.31 10.44
CA CYS A 16 -8.66 -5.14 11.16
C CYS A 16 -8.89 -5.45 12.64
N HIS A 17 -8.16 -4.74 13.49
CA HIS A 17 -8.46 -4.55 14.90
C HIS A 17 -9.42 -3.35 15.05
N PRO A 18 -9.88 -3.02 16.27
CA PRO A 18 -10.56 -1.75 16.52
C PRO A 18 -9.77 -0.57 15.93
N GLU A 19 -10.48 0.48 15.54
CA GLU A 19 -9.82 1.65 14.95
C GLU A 19 -8.96 2.38 15.99
N CYS A 20 -7.89 3.01 15.50
CA CYS A 20 -7.05 3.88 16.29
C CYS A 20 -7.86 5.01 16.92
N GLU A 21 -7.73 5.20 18.23
CA GLU A 21 -8.29 6.37 18.89
C GLU A 21 -7.39 7.58 18.66
N TRP A 22 -7.97 8.78 18.68
CA TRP A 22 -7.24 10.01 18.42
C TRP A 22 -6.09 10.24 19.40
N GLU A 23 -6.23 9.76 20.63
CA GLU A 23 -5.21 9.80 21.68
C GLU A 23 -3.96 9.01 21.30
N ASP A 24 -4.11 7.86 20.65
CA ASP A 24 -2.99 7.06 20.11
C ASP A 24 -2.37 7.77 18.89
N MET A 25 -3.23 8.43 18.11
CA MET A 25 -2.84 9.25 16.96
C MET A 25 -2.27 10.63 17.31
N LYS A 26 -2.15 11.03 18.59
CA LYS A 26 -1.53 12.31 18.98
C LYS A 26 0.00 12.23 19.14
N PHE A 27 0.58 11.04 19.04
CA PHE A 27 1.98 10.85 19.35
C PHE A 27 2.94 11.72 18.48
N ASP A 28 3.87 12.35 19.16
CA ASP A 28 4.76 13.38 18.62
C ASP A 28 5.71 12.80 17.53
N PRO A 29 5.77 13.39 16.31
CA PRO A 29 6.72 12.99 15.28
C PRO A 29 8.20 13.12 15.71
N ASP A 30 8.46 13.88 16.78
CA ASP A 30 9.79 14.03 17.35
C ASP A 30 10.22 12.91 18.28
N ILE A 31 9.28 12.13 18.83
CA ILE A 31 9.61 10.99 19.69
C ILE A 31 9.90 9.76 18.82
N PRO A 32 11.09 9.14 18.93
CA PRO A 32 11.39 7.90 18.21
C PRO A 32 10.46 6.78 18.70
N TYR A 33 9.37 6.52 17.98
CA TYR A 33 8.39 5.53 18.39
C TYR A 33 8.60 4.18 17.71
N PRO A 34 8.95 3.11 18.44
CA PRO A 34 8.92 1.76 17.86
C PRO A 34 7.46 1.29 17.76
N GLY A 35 7.01 0.97 16.55
CA GLY A 35 5.73 0.30 16.32
C GLY A 35 4.81 1.03 15.36
N ASP A 36 3.58 0.55 15.27
CA ASP A 36 2.55 1.07 14.38
C ASP A 36 2.01 2.45 14.79
N GLY A 37 2.33 2.97 15.98
CA GLY A 37 1.79 4.23 16.50
C GLY A 37 0.31 4.16 16.83
N CYS A 38 -0.22 2.94 16.98
CA CYS A 38 -1.64 2.66 17.21
C CYS A 38 -1.87 1.58 18.28
N GLY A 39 -0.83 1.18 19.03
CA GLY A 39 -0.97 0.25 20.15
C GLY A 39 -1.50 -1.12 19.74
N GLY A 40 -1.30 -1.54 18.49
CA GLY A 40 -1.87 -2.78 17.93
C GLY A 40 -3.31 -2.65 17.41
N ASN A 41 -3.93 -1.46 17.51
CA ASN A 41 -5.17 -1.15 16.81
C ASN A 41 -4.90 -0.80 15.34
N SER A 42 -5.95 -0.69 14.55
CA SER A 42 -5.83 -0.45 13.12
C SER A 42 -6.04 1.02 12.72
N TRP A 43 -5.17 1.51 11.86
CA TRP A 43 -5.30 2.81 11.22
C TRP A 43 -6.48 2.80 10.26
N SER A 44 -7.35 3.81 10.36
CA SER A 44 -8.38 4.03 9.36
C SER A 44 -7.75 4.57 8.06
N PRO A 45 -8.40 4.39 6.89
CA PRO A 45 -7.88 4.85 5.61
C PRO A 45 -7.57 6.36 5.58
N GLN A 46 -8.32 7.15 6.35
CA GLN A 46 -8.17 8.60 6.41
C GLN A 46 -6.91 9.04 7.15
N HIS A 47 -6.34 8.16 7.99
CA HIS A 47 -5.18 8.47 8.83
C HIS A 47 -3.88 7.80 8.34
N VAL A 48 -3.91 7.10 7.20
CA VAL A 48 -2.72 6.45 6.62
C VAL A 48 -1.59 7.44 6.34
N GLY A 49 -1.91 8.67 5.91
CA GLY A 49 -0.89 9.71 5.68
C GLY A 49 -0.09 10.02 6.96
N MET A 50 -0.78 10.19 8.09
CA MET A 50 -0.13 10.43 9.38
C MET A 50 0.77 9.27 9.80
N PHE A 51 0.31 8.04 9.59
CA PHE A 51 1.13 6.85 9.84
C PHE A 51 2.43 6.87 9.01
N LEU A 52 2.32 7.12 7.70
CA LEU A 52 3.48 7.14 6.80
C LEU A 52 4.48 8.23 7.15
N GLU A 53 4.00 9.43 7.52
CA GLU A 53 4.86 10.54 7.98
C GLU A 53 5.68 10.14 9.21
N ARG A 54 5.03 9.49 10.19
CA ARG A 54 5.68 9.02 11.42
C ARG A 54 6.73 7.95 11.16
N VAL A 55 6.36 6.93 10.40
CA VAL A 55 7.26 5.82 10.07
C VAL A 55 8.46 6.36 9.29
N ASN A 56 8.24 7.24 8.31
CA ASN A 56 9.34 7.88 7.60
C ASN A 56 10.27 8.68 8.53
N ALA A 57 9.74 9.49 9.45
CA ALA A 57 10.55 10.24 10.42
C ALA A 57 11.37 9.31 11.34
N TYR A 58 10.77 8.21 11.80
CA TYR A 58 11.45 7.18 12.58
C TYR A 58 12.61 6.53 11.79
N HIS A 59 12.37 6.19 10.53
CA HIS A 59 13.35 5.57 9.64
C HIS A 59 14.52 6.50 9.32
N GLN A 60 14.24 7.79 9.05
CA GLN A 60 15.26 8.81 8.83
C GLN A 60 16.17 8.98 10.05
N LYS A 61 15.60 9.05 11.26
CA LYS A 61 16.37 9.16 12.51
C LYS A 61 17.27 7.96 12.80
N ARG A 62 16.93 6.78 12.25
CA ARG A 62 17.68 5.54 12.44
C ARG A 62 18.57 5.15 11.25
N ASP A 63 18.65 5.99 10.23
CA ASP A 63 19.35 5.67 8.98
C ASP A 63 18.86 4.34 8.35
N ARG A 64 17.55 4.09 8.42
CA ARG A 64 16.86 2.91 7.88
C ARG A 64 15.90 3.32 6.76
N SER A 65 16.40 3.92 5.69
CA SER A 65 15.58 4.52 4.62
C SER A 65 14.89 3.53 3.66
N PHE A 66 14.94 2.21 3.92
CA PHE A 66 14.61 1.20 2.92
C PHE A 66 13.30 0.44 3.13
N TYR A 67 12.53 0.68 4.20
CA TYR A 67 11.36 -0.14 4.49
C TYR A 67 10.27 0.59 5.26
N ASN A 68 9.14 0.90 4.60
CA ASN A 68 7.90 1.33 5.22
C ASN A 68 6.83 0.31 4.83
N GLU A 69 6.18 -0.34 5.79
CA GLU A 69 5.14 -1.33 5.53
C GLU A 69 3.80 -0.85 6.08
N PHE A 70 2.74 -1.03 5.28
CA PHE A 70 1.36 -0.83 5.71
C PHE A 70 0.55 -2.05 5.29
N ILE A 71 0.21 -2.91 6.25
CA ILE A 71 -0.50 -4.16 6.02
C ILE A 71 -2.00 -3.89 6.11
N VAL A 72 -2.76 -4.29 5.10
CA VAL A 72 -4.21 -4.10 5.08
C VAL A 72 -4.97 -5.43 5.20
N ASP A 73 -6.29 -5.36 5.39
CA ASP A 73 -7.13 -6.56 5.56
C ASP A 73 -7.18 -7.45 4.29
N GLY A 74 -6.44 -8.56 4.32
CA GLY A 74 -6.28 -9.47 3.17
C GLY A 74 -7.54 -10.28 2.85
N ILE A 75 -8.31 -10.70 3.87
CA ILE A 75 -9.57 -11.43 3.66
C ILE A 75 -10.56 -10.50 2.96
N ARG A 76 -10.67 -9.26 3.43
CA ARG A 76 -11.57 -8.28 2.84
C ARG A 76 -11.12 -7.90 1.43
N TRP A 77 -9.81 -7.74 1.20
CA TRP A 77 -9.26 -7.49 -0.13
C TRP A 77 -9.66 -8.60 -1.10
N ALA A 78 -9.38 -9.86 -0.76
CA ALA A 78 -9.65 -11.01 -1.59
C ALA A 78 -11.15 -11.18 -1.90
N ALA A 79 -12.02 -11.00 -0.90
CA ALA A 79 -13.47 -11.09 -1.08
C ALA A 79 -14.05 -10.00 -2.00
N ASN A 80 -13.33 -8.91 -2.24
CA ASN A 80 -13.77 -7.81 -3.09
C ASN A 80 -13.04 -7.73 -4.44
N MET A 81 -12.14 -8.69 -4.73
CA MET A 81 -11.51 -8.77 -6.04
C MET A 81 -12.56 -8.95 -7.16
N PRO A 82 -12.33 -8.38 -8.35
CA PRO A 82 -11.20 -7.51 -8.71
C PRO A 82 -11.40 -6.03 -8.32
N ARG A 83 -12.56 -5.64 -7.77
CA ARG A 83 -12.91 -4.23 -7.50
C ARG A 83 -11.99 -3.53 -6.51
N THR A 84 -11.16 -4.28 -5.81
CA THR A 84 -10.15 -3.73 -4.91
C THR A 84 -8.94 -3.16 -5.64
N VAL A 85 -8.67 -3.58 -6.89
CA VAL A 85 -7.53 -3.11 -7.68
C VAL A 85 -7.99 -2.05 -8.68
N GLU A 86 -7.37 -0.87 -8.66
CA GLU A 86 -7.70 0.25 -9.54
C GLU A 86 -6.70 0.41 -10.70
N ALA A 87 -5.45 0.00 -10.50
CA ALA A 87 -4.42 -0.07 -11.52
C ALA A 87 -3.33 -1.07 -11.12
N ILE A 88 -2.56 -1.54 -12.10
CA ILE A 88 -1.33 -2.30 -11.88
C ILE A 88 -0.20 -1.52 -12.54
N PHE A 89 0.97 -1.44 -11.91
CA PHE A 89 2.10 -0.72 -12.47
C PHE A 89 3.38 -1.54 -12.52
N GLU A 90 4.19 -1.29 -13.56
CA GLU A 90 5.56 -1.78 -13.68
C GLU A 90 6.52 -0.72 -13.13
N VAL A 91 7.43 -1.13 -12.24
CA VAL A 91 8.60 -0.34 -11.85
C VAL A 91 9.80 -1.06 -12.44
N GLY A 92 10.65 -0.34 -13.16
CA GLY A 92 11.79 -0.91 -13.88
C GLY A 92 12.61 -1.89 -13.04
N GLY A 93 13.23 -2.87 -13.70
CA GLY A 93 13.94 -3.96 -13.03
C GLY A 93 14.58 -4.92 -14.02
N ASP A 94 15.09 -6.04 -13.49
CA ASP A 94 15.65 -7.13 -14.28
C ASP A 94 14.66 -7.58 -15.38
N GLU A 95 15.09 -7.56 -16.64
CA GLU A 95 14.24 -7.87 -17.80
C GLU A 95 13.54 -9.23 -17.64
N GLY A 96 14.18 -10.19 -16.98
CA GLY A 96 13.59 -11.50 -16.69
C GLY A 96 12.37 -11.46 -15.76
N LYS A 97 12.27 -10.46 -14.88
CA LYS A 97 11.14 -10.29 -13.95
C LYS A 97 9.99 -9.49 -14.53
N ILE A 98 10.25 -8.67 -15.55
CA ILE A 98 9.21 -7.91 -16.25
C ILE A 98 8.20 -8.87 -16.89
N GLU A 99 8.67 -9.91 -17.59
CA GLU A 99 7.76 -10.86 -18.24
C GLU A 99 6.99 -11.73 -17.23
N GLU A 100 7.59 -12.07 -16.08
CA GLU A 100 6.90 -12.74 -14.97
C GLU A 100 5.76 -11.86 -14.41
N GLY A 101 6.03 -10.57 -14.18
CA GLY A 101 5.02 -9.61 -13.76
C GLY A 101 3.87 -9.49 -14.76
N ARG A 102 4.18 -9.42 -16.06
CA ARG A 102 3.17 -9.41 -17.14
C ARG A 102 2.36 -10.69 -17.19
N ALA A 103 2.97 -11.84 -16.91
CA ALA A 103 2.25 -13.11 -16.83
C ALA A 103 1.21 -13.10 -15.70
N ILE A 104 1.56 -12.61 -14.51
CA ILE A 104 0.64 -12.46 -13.38
C ILE A 104 -0.54 -11.57 -13.75
N ILE A 105 -0.30 -10.44 -14.42
CA ILE A 105 -1.36 -9.52 -14.88
C ILE A 105 -2.32 -10.22 -15.85
N ARG A 106 -1.78 -10.96 -16.83
CA ARG A 106 -2.60 -11.74 -17.78
C ARG A 106 -3.45 -12.79 -17.08
N ASP A 107 -2.91 -13.46 -16.06
CA ASP A 107 -3.63 -14.50 -15.32
C ASP A 107 -4.70 -13.90 -14.40
N MET A 108 -4.44 -12.74 -13.79
CA MET A 108 -5.48 -11.95 -13.11
C MET A 108 -6.60 -11.56 -14.08
N ALA A 109 -6.25 -11.09 -15.28
CA ALA A 109 -7.24 -10.67 -16.29
C ALA A 109 -8.15 -11.83 -16.70
N LYS A 110 -7.58 -13.02 -16.89
CA LYS A 110 -8.34 -14.26 -17.16
C LYS A 110 -9.23 -14.65 -15.98
N ALA A 111 -8.70 -14.64 -14.76
CA ALA A 111 -9.40 -15.10 -13.56
C ALA A 111 -10.60 -14.22 -13.20
N TYR A 112 -10.48 -12.90 -13.43
CA TYR A 112 -11.49 -11.92 -13.02
C TYR A 112 -12.22 -11.25 -14.20
N HIS A 113 -11.96 -11.68 -15.43
CA HIS A 113 -12.60 -11.20 -16.67
C HIS A 113 -12.55 -9.67 -16.86
N PHE A 114 -11.41 -9.04 -16.58
CA PHE A 114 -11.22 -7.61 -16.86
C PHE A 114 -10.49 -7.38 -18.18
N THR A 115 -10.80 -6.26 -18.83
CA THR A 115 -10.12 -5.78 -20.04
C THR A 115 -9.12 -4.69 -19.67
N PRO A 116 -8.10 -4.41 -20.51
CA PRO A 116 -7.13 -3.34 -20.27
C PRO A 116 -7.77 -1.95 -20.06
N GLU A 117 -8.96 -1.72 -20.63
CA GLU A 117 -9.70 -0.46 -20.45
C GLU A 117 -10.31 -0.33 -19.04
N ARG A 118 -10.57 -1.46 -18.37
CA ARG A 118 -11.09 -1.49 -16.99
C ARG A 118 -10.00 -1.52 -15.94
N LEU A 119 -8.87 -2.16 -16.24
CA LEU A 119 -7.72 -2.20 -15.37
C LEU A 119 -6.44 -2.02 -16.19
N PRO A 120 -6.01 -0.76 -16.42
CA PRO A 120 -4.86 -0.48 -17.26
C PRO A 120 -3.57 -0.90 -16.57
N LEU A 121 -2.62 -1.37 -17.38
CA LEU A 121 -1.22 -1.48 -16.99
C LEU A 121 -0.55 -0.12 -17.15
N LEU A 122 0.07 0.36 -16.08
CA LEU A 122 0.71 1.66 -16.02
C LEU A 122 2.22 1.52 -15.85
N SER A 123 2.96 2.50 -16.36
CA SER A 123 4.36 2.71 -16.01
C SER A 123 4.43 3.74 -14.89
N PHE A 124 5.20 3.45 -13.84
CA PHE A 124 5.42 4.37 -12.71
C PHE A 124 6.79 5.06 -12.81
N ASP A 125 6.77 6.39 -12.89
CA ASP A 125 7.96 7.24 -12.89
C ASP A 125 8.18 7.84 -11.50
N VAL A 126 9.12 7.25 -10.75
CA VAL A 126 9.51 7.68 -9.40
C VAL A 126 10.13 9.08 -9.36
N THR A 127 10.49 9.65 -10.52
CA THR A 127 11.11 10.98 -10.61
C THR A 127 10.10 12.08 -10.93
N ASN A 128 8.89 11.73 -11.37
CA ASN A 128 7.85 12.68 -11.75
C ASN A 128 6.59 12.54 -10.88
N TRP A 129 6.62 13.14 -9.69
CA TRP A 129 5.51 13.07 -8.75
C TRP A 129 4.27 13.90 -9.14
N GLU A 130 4.38 14.82 -10.11
CA GLU A 130 3.21 15.55 -10.63
C GLU A 130 2.37 14.68 -11.57
N LYS A 131 3.01 13.84 -12.38
CA LYS A 131 2.36 12.88 -13.29
C LYS A 131 3.08 11.52 -13.25
N PRO A 132 2.97 10.79 -12.13
CA PRO A 132 3.79 9.61 -11.89
C PRO A 132 3.38 8.39 -12.73
N PHE A 133 2.18 8.40 -13.31
CA PHE A 133 1.64 7.27 -14.05
C PHE A 133 1.40 7.61 -15.51
N SER A 134 1.77 6.70 -16.39
CA SER A 134 1.43 6.73 -17.83
C SER A 134 1.00 5.34 -18.29
N LEU A 135 0.24 5.24 -19.39
CA LEU A 135 -0.14 3.95 -19.95
C LEU A 135 1.10 3.21 -20.46
N THR A 136 1.24 1.93 -20.09
CA THR A 136 2.27 1.06 -20.67
C THR A 136 1.90 0.71 -22.12
N PRO A 137 2.83 0.86 -23.09
CA PRO A 137 2.60 0.53 -24.49
C PRO A 137 2.28 -0.95 -24.74
#